data_AF-A0A068VCF5-F1
#
_entry.id   AF-A0A068VCF5-F1
#
_cell.length_a   1.000
_cell.length_b   1.000
_cell.length_c   1.000
_cell.angle_alpha   90.00
_cell.angle_beta   90.00
_cell.angle_gamma   90.00
#
_symmetry.space_group_name_H-M   'P 1'
#
loop_
_entity.id
_entity.type
_entity.pdbx_description
1 polymer ?
#
loop_
_entity_poly.entity_id
_entity_poly.type
_entity_poly.pdbx_seq_one_letter_code
_entity_poly.pdbx_strand_id
1 'polypeptide(L)'
;MLSAIGTLMVDTFATSYYQRSHFCKAKPVSGDEEKVGDHQAHVHLHTHATHGHAHGSTLSSNEESSSSALIRHRVVSQVLEMGIVVHSVVIGISLGASESPKTIKPLVAALTFHQLFEGVGLGGCISQATFKAKTITVMAVFFALTTPIGVAIGLGISNIYDENSTTALIVEGIFNSASAGILVYMALVDLLAADFMNPRLQNNSRLQFGANFSLLLGAGCMSLLAKWA
;
A
#
# COMPACT_ATOMS: atom_id res chain seq x y z
N MET A 1 14.22 2.36 -4.09
CA MET A 1 13.12 1.43 -3.75
C MET A 1 13.58 0.09 -3.20
N LEU A 2 14.47 -0.67 -3.86
CA LEU A 2 14.87 -2.02 -3.41
C LEU A 2 15.37 -2.07 -1.95
N SER A 3 16.23 -1.13 -1.55
CA SER A 3 16.70 -1.03 -0.16
C SER A 3 15.56 -0.80 0.83
N ALA A 4 14.58 0.04 0.50
CA ALA A 4 13.41 0.29 1.35
C ALA A 4 12.51 -0.96 1.47
N ILE A 5 12.32 -1.69 0.38
CA ILE A 5 11.64 -3.00 0.41
C ILE A 5 12.40 -3.94 1.35
N GLY A 6 13.71 -4.09 1.18
CA GLY A 6 14.53 -4.93 2.05
C GLY A 6 14.45 -4.54 3.53
N THR A 7 14.48 -3.25 3.85
CA THR A 7 14.29 -2.75 5.22
C THR A 7 12.92 -3.14 5.78
N LEU A 8 11.85 -2.96 5.00
CA LEU A 8 10.49 -3.37 5.42
C LEU A 8 10.42 -4.89 5.66
N MET A 9 11.04 -5.69 4.81
CA MET A 9 11.08 -7.15 4.99
C MET A 9 11.73 -7.50 6.33
N VAL A 10 12.91 -6.94 6.60
CA VAL A 10 13.65 -7.14 7.86
C VAL A 10 12.81 -6.70 9.06
N ASP A 11 12.19 -5.53 9.00
CA ASP A 11 11.35 -4.99 10.06
C ASP A 11 10.12 -5.88 10.34
N THR A 12 9.48 -6.36 9.27
CA THR A 12 8.34 -7.28 9.37
C THR A 12 8.76 -8.62 10.01
N PHE A 13 9.89 -9.18 9.61
CA PHE A 13 10.42 -10.42 10.18
C PHE A 13 10.80 -10.25 11.65
N ALA A 14 11.49 -9.16 11.99
CA ALA A 14 11.86 -8.84 13.36
C ALA A 14 10.61 -8.72 14.24
N THR A 15 9.64 -7.90 13.82
CA THR A 15 8.37 -7.70 14.54
C THR A 15 7.62 -9.02 14.72
N SER A 16 7.51 -9.83 13.67
CA SER A 16 6.84 -11.14 13.73
C SER A 16 7.53 -12.10 14.71
N TYR A 17 8.87 -12.10 14.74
CA TYR A 17 9.65 -12.91 15.68
C TYR A 17 9.47 -12.45 17.13
N TYR A 18 9.53 -11.15 17.39
CA TYR A 18 9.30 -10.58 18.72
C TYR A 18 7.88 -10.86 19.21
N GLN A 19 6.87 -10.67 18.36
CA GLN A 19 5.48 -10.93 18.72
C GLN A 19 5.29 -12.41 19.13
N ARG A 20 5.84 -13.36 18.37
CA ARG A 20 5.73 -14.80 18.69
C ARG A 20 6.49 -15.20 19.94
N SER A 21 7.68 -14.65 20.16
CA SER A 21 8.47 -14.96 21.36
C SER A 21 7.80 -14.44 22.63
N HIS A 22 7.16 -13.27 22.59
CA HIS A 22 6.37 -12.75 23.71
C HIS A 22 5.10 -13.57 23.99
N PHE A 23 4.35 -14.00 22.96
CA PHE A 23 3.16 -14.84 23.17
C PHE A 23 3.49 -16.28 23.61
N CYS A 24 4.63 -16.85 23.19
CA CYS A 24 5.11 -18.14 23.72
C CYS A 24 5.49 -18.07 25.20
N LYS A 25 6.01 -16.92 25.67
CA LYS A 25 6.40 -16.72 27.07
C LYS A 25 5.20 -16.44 28.00
N ALA A 26 4.04 -16.07 27.44
CA ALA A 26 2.83 -15.70 28.18
C ALA A 26 1.81 -16.85 28.39
N LYS A 27 2.12 -18.10 28.02
CA LYS A 27 1.31 -19.26 28.45
C LYS A 27 1.73 -19.65 29.87
N PRO A 28 0.88 -19.47 30.92
CA PRO A 28 1.14 -20.13 32.18
C PRO A 28 0.84 -21.63 31.99
N VAL A 29 1.78 -22.45 32.42
CA VAL A 29 1.56 -23.87 32.67
C VAL A 29 0.39 -23.98 33.64
N SER A 30 -0.77 -24.40 33.14
CA SER A 30 -1.93 -24.76 33.95
C SER A 30 -1.54 -25.95 34.82
N GLY A 31 -1.80 -25.81 36.12
CA GLY A 31 -1.23 -26.66 37.17
C GLY A 31 -1.83 -28.05 37.25
N ASP A 32 -1.04 -28.94 37.85
CA ASP A 32 -1.48 -30.22 38.36
C ASP A 32 -1.10 -30.31 39.85
N GLU A 33 -2.15 -30.51 40.64
CA GLU A 33 -2.25 -31.17 41.94
C GLU A 33 -1.31 -30.75 43.10
N GLU A 34 -1.88 -30.06 44.09
CA GLU A 34 -1.52 -30.37 45.49
C GLU A 34 -2.75 -30.38 46.40
N LYS A 35 -2.79 -31.41 47.25
CA LYS A 35 -3.91 -31.84 48.09
C LYS A 35 -4.11 -30.94 49.31
N VAL A 36 -5.39 -30.86 49.68
CA VAL A 36 -6.02 -30.49 50.96
C VAL A 36 -5.12 -30.64 52.19
N GLY A 37 -5.01 -29.55 52.98
CA GLY A 37 -4.45 -29.54 54.33
C GLY A 37 -4.83 -28.24 55.06
N ASP A 38 -5.75 -28.38 56.01
CA ASP A 38 -6.39 -27.38 56.87
C ASP A 38 -5.41 -26.61 57.78
N HIS A 39 -5.67 -25.32 58.08
CA HIS A 39 -5.47 -24.67 59.40
C HIS A 39 -5.82 -23.15 59.40
N GLN A 40 -6.62 -22.77 60.39
CA GLN A 40 -7.04 -21.41 60.76
C GLN A 40 -5.88 -20.48 61.17
N ALA A 41 -5.94 -19.21 60.75
CA ALA A 41 -5.46 -18.07 61.55
C ALA A 41 -6.12 -16.76 61.08
N HIS A 42 -6.86 -16.13 62.00
CA HIS A 42 -7.45 -14.80 61.89
C HIS A 42 -6.37 -13.70 61.82
N VAL A 43 -6.42 -12.82 60.81
CA VAL A 43 -6.04 -11.40 60.98
C VAL A 43 -6.98 -10.54 60.13
N HIS A 44 -7.78 -9.74 60.82
CA HIS A 44 -8.71 -8.77 60.26
C HIS A 44 -7.94 -7.48 59.96
N LEU A 45 -7.72 -7.18 58.68
CA LEU A 45 -7.23 -5.88 58.23
C LEU A 45 -8.24 -5.29 57.24
N HIS A 46 -9.02 -4.33 57.72
CA HIS A 46 -9.85 -3.48 56.86
C HIS A 46 -8.95 -2.49 56.11
N THR A 47 -8.66 -2.80 54.85
CA THR A 47 -8.20 -1.81 53.88
C THR A 47 -9.35 -1.56 52.90
N HIS A 48 -9.85 -0.32 52.87
CA HIS A 48 -10.89 0.10 51.94
C HIS A 48 -10.37 -0.02 50.50
N ALA A 49 -10.80 -1.08 49.80
CA ALA A 49 -10.73 -1.13 48.34
C ALA A 49 -11.76 -0.13 47.81
N THR A 50 -11.28 1.04 47.38
CA THR A 50 -12.09 1.97 46.59
C THR A 50 -12.41 1.28 45.27
N HIS A 51 -13.69 0.99 45.13
CA HIS A 51 -14.31 0.38 43.98
C HIS A 51 -14.26 1.34 42.78
N GLY A 52 -13.12 1.37 42.10
CA GLY A 52 -12.93 2.04 40.81
C GLY A 52 -13.46 1.17 39.69
N HIS A 53 -14.79 1.09 39.56
CA HIS A 53 -15.41 0.69 38.29
C HIS A 53 -15.24 1.82 37.28
N ALA A 54 -14.06 1.87 36.64
CA ALA A 54 -13.92 2.56 35.37
C ALA A 54 -14.67 1.74 34.32
N HIS A 55 -15.91 2.12 34.03
CA HIS A 55 -16.59 1.68 32.82
C HIS A 55 -15.81 2.23 31.63
N GLY A 56 -14.89 1.41 31.13
CA GLY A 56 -14.21 1.64 29.87
C GLY A 56 -15.25 1.83 28.77
N SER A 57 -15.21 2.99 28.14
CA SER A 57 -15.92 3.34 26.91
C SER A 57 -15.36 2.54 25.73
N THR A 58 -15.52 1.21 25.75
CA THR A 58 -15.07 0.30 24.69
C THR A 58 -15.88 0.42 23.40
N LEU A 59 -17.04 1.08 23.45
CA LEU A 59 -17.86 1.36 22.26
C LEU A 59 -17.38 2.59 21.47
N SER A 60 -16.89 3.64 22.13
CA SER A 60 -16.45 4.86 21.43
C SER A 60 -15.10 4.68 20.74
N SER A 61 -14.17 3.92 21.34
CA SER A 61 -12.83 3.72 20.79
C SER A 61 -12.83 2.84 19.53
N ASN A 62 -13.74 1.86 19.45
CA ASN A 62 -13.80 0.94 18.33
C ASN A 62 -14.45 1.57 17.09
N GLU A 63 -15.46 2.43 17.28
CA GLU A 63 -16.08 3.19 16.18
C GLU A 63 -15.16 4.31 15.67
N GLU A 64 -14.46 5.04 16.55
CA GLU A 64 -13.47 6.04 16.15
C GLU A 64 -12.29 5.41 15.39
N SER A 65 -11.79 4.24 15.84
CA SER A 65 -10.71 3.53 15.18
C SER A 65 -11.12 3.03 13.79
N SER A 66 -12.34 2.49 13.64
CA SER A 66 -12.86 2.03 12.35
C SER A 66 -13.10 3.20 11.38
N SER A 67 -13.71 4.29 11.84
CA SER A 67 -13.94 5.50 11.04
C SER A 67 -12.62 6.12 10.55
N SER A 68 -11.62 6.21 11.43
CA SER A 68 -10.29 6.73 11.10
C SER A 68 -9.57 5.87 10.06
N ALA A 69 -9.67 4.54 10.17
CA ALA A 69 -9.10 3.63 9.19
C ALA A 69 -9.77 3.77 7.81
N LEU A 70 -11.10 3.91 7.76
CA LEU A 70 -11.83 4.14 6.52
C LEU A 70 -11.45 5.48 5.86
N ILE A 71 -11.32 6.55 6.65
CA ILE A 71 -10.86 7.85 6.14
C ILE A 71 -9.46 7.71 5.53
N ARG A 72 -8.55 7.02 6.22
CA ARG A 72 -7.21 6.74 5.69
C ARG A 72 -7.27 5.99 4.35
N HIS A 73 -8.04 4.91 4.24
CA HIS A 73 -8.16 4.16 2.98
C HIS A 73 -8.71 5.03 1.84
N ARG A 74 -9.66 5.92 2.13
CA ARG A 74 -10.19 6.88 1.14
C ARG A 74 -9.13 7.87 0.67
N VAL A 75 -8.39 8.47 1.61
CA VAL A 75 -7.30 9.40 1.28
C VAL A 75 -6.22 8.70 0.46
N VAL A 76 -5.78 7.52 0.89
CA VAL A 76 -4.78 6.71 0.17
C VAL A 76 -5.25 6.41 -1.25
N SER A 77 -6.50 5.98 -1.42
CA SER A 77 -7.04 5.69 -2.74
C SER A 77 -7.13 6.92 -3.65
N GLN A 78 -7.47 8.09 -3.11
CA GLN A 78 -7.57 9.34 -3.88
C GLN A 78 -6.19 9.91 -4.24
N VAL A 79 -5.23 9.87 -3.31
CA VAL A 79 -3.86 10.35 -3.57
C VAL A 79 -3.16 9.42 -4.56
N LEU A 80 -3.36 8.10 -4.43
CA LEU A 80 -2.84 7.13 -5.38
C LEU A 80 -3.40 7.39 -6.79
N GLU A 81 -4.71 7.58 -6.92
CA GLU A 81 -5.33 7.92 -8.20
C GLU A 81 -4.78 9.21 -8.79
N MET A 82 -4.63 10.27 -7.98
CA MET A 82 -4.04 11.54 -8.44
C MET A 82 -2.62 11.34 -8.98
N GLY A 83 -1.80 10.54 -8.28
CA GLY A 83 -0.46 10.18 -8.72
C GLY A 83 -0.47 9.42 -10.04
N ILE A 84 -1.36 8.43 -10.19
CA ILE A 84 -1.51 7.64 -11.42
C ILE A 84 -1.95 8.55 -12.57
N VAL A 85 -2.91 9.46 -12.37
CA VAL A 85 -3.40 10.38 -13.40
C VAL A 85 -2.27 11.27 -13.92
N VAL A 86 -1.52 11.91 -13.01
CA VAL A 86 -0.40 12.78 -13.40
C VAL A 86 0.66 11.99 -14.18
N HIS A 87 1.04 10.80 -13.69
CA HIS A 87 2.01 9.94 -14.37
C HIS A 87 1.54 9.53 -15.77
N SER A 88 0.28 9.11 -15.87
CA SER A 88 -0.33 8.55 -17.08
C SER A 88 -0.49 9.59 -18.18
N VAL A 89 -0.77 10.86 -17.83
CA VAL A 89 -0.83 11.95 -18.83
C VAL A 89 0.53 12.16 -19.47
N VAL A 90 1.60 12.25 -18.66
CA VAL A 90 2.96 12.52 -19.17
C VAL A 90 3.40 11.39 -20.09
N ILE A 91 3.28 10.14 -19.64
CA ILE A 91 3.61 8.96 -20.46
C ILE A 91 2.76 8.92 -21.74
N GLY A 92 1.46 9.21 -21.64
CA GLY A 92 0.57 9.21 -22.79
C GLY A 92 0.99 10.24 -23.84
N ILE A 93 1.32 11.47 -23.43
CA ILE A 93 1.79 12.52 -24.34
C ILE A 93 3.10 12.12 -24.99
N SER A 94 4.09 11.65 -24.23
CA SER A 94 5.38 11.22 -24.76
C SER A 94 5.21 10.06 -25.76
N LEU A 95 4.38 9.05 -25.44
CA LEU A 95 4.08 7.96 -26.37
C LEU A 95 3.38 8.46 -27.65
N GLY A 96 2.42 9.37 -27.53
CA GLY A 96 1.67 9.91 -28.66
C GLY A 96 2.50 10.82 -29.57
N ALA A 97 3.49 11.51 -29.01
CA ALA A 97 4.41 12.35 -29.76
C ALA A 97 5.53 11.57 -30.45
N SER A 98 5.79 10.32 -30.04
CA SER A 98 6.86 9.51 -30.61
C SER A 98 6.60 9.15 -32.08
N GLU A 99 7.61 9.33 -32.94
CA GLU A 99 7.49 9.10 -34.39
C GLU A 99 8.04 7.73 -34.83
N SER A 100 8.74 7.00 -33.96
CA SER A 100 9.43 5.75 -34.29
C SER A 100 8.58 4.51 -34.03
N PRO A 101 8.12 3.75 -35.06
CA PRO A 101 7.35 2.53 -34.86
C PRO A 101 8.12 1.41 -34.13
N LYS A 102 9.46 1.48 -34.15
CA LYS A 102 10.34 0.54 -33.43
C LYS A 102 10.33 0.79 -31.91
N THR A 103 10.04 2.03 -31.50
CA THR A 103 9.90 2.43 -30.10
C THR A 103 8.46 2.26 -29.62
N ILE A 104 7.49 2.67 -30.44
CA ILE A 104 6.05 2.63 -30.08
C ILE A 104 5.56 1.20 -29.80
N LYS A 105 5.92 0.22 -30.65
CA LYS A 105 5.36 -1.14 -30.54
C LYS A 105 5.74 -1.85 -29.21
N PRO A 106 7.03 -1.91 -28.81
CA PRO A 106 7.40 -2.43 -27.50
C PRO A 106 6.81 -1.61 -26.36
N LEU A 107 6.84 -0.28 -26.47
CA LEU A 107 6.40 0.62 -25.40
C LEU A 107 4.90 0.49 -25.11
N VAL A 108 4.05 0.38 -26.14
CA VAL A 108 2.61 0.09 -25.97
C VAL A 108 2.37 -1.25 -25.27
N ALA A 109 3.11 -2.29 -25.67
CA ALA A 109 2.99 -3.59 -25.04
C ALA A 109 3.43 -3.55 -23.57
N ALA A 110 4.55 -2.89 -23.27
CA ALA A 110 5.06 -2.73 -21.91
C ALA A 110 4.10 -1.93 -21.04
N LEU A 111 3.58 -0.81 -21.55
CA LEU A 111 2.60 0.03 -20.85
C LEU A 111 1.28 -0.69 -20.62
N THR A 112 0.83 -1.57 -21.53
CA THR A 112 -0.38 -2.36 -21.30
C THR A 112 -0.23 -3.27 -20.07
N PHE A 113 0.91 -3.96 -19.95
CA PHE A 113 1.20 -4.76 -18.77
C PHE A 113 1.39 -3.91 -17.51
N HIS A 114 2.06 -2.77 -17.64
CA HIS A 114 2.25 -1.83 -16.53
C HIS A 114 0.91 -1.33 -15.99
N GLN A 115 0.05 -0.81 -16.87
CA GLN A 115 -1.28 -0.30 -16.56
C GLN A 115 -2.17 -1.40 -15.96
N LEU A 116 -2.03 -2.65 -16.41
CA LEU A 116 -2.77 -3.77 -15.81
C LEU A 116 -2.45 -3.90 -14.31
N PHE A 117 -1.16 -3.88 -13.94
CA PHE A 117 -0.75 -4.02 -12.55
C PHE A 117 -1.05 -2.77 -11.72
N GLU A 118 -0.92 -1.57 -12.29
CA GLU A 118 -1.37 -0.33 -11.64
C GLU A 118 -2.88 -0.36 -11.34
N GLY A 119 -3.69 -0.86 -12.29
CA GLY A 119 -5.14 -0.97 -12.15
C GLY A 119 -5.54 -1.96 -11.06
N VAL A 120 -4.82 -3.09 -10.94
CA VAL A 120 -5.02 -4.05 -9.84
C VAL A 120 -4.70 -3.40 -8.49
N GLY A 121 -3.61 -2.64 -8.40
CA GLY A 121 -3.22 -1.91 -7.19
C GLY A 121 -4.25 -0.86 -6.76
N LEU A 122 -4.69 -0.02 -7.71
CA LEU A 122 -5.73 0.98 -7.48
C LEU A 122 -7.06 0.33 -7.08
N GLY A 123 -7.46 -0.75 -7.76
CA GLY A 123 -8.67 -1.51 -7.43
C GLY A 123 -8.65 -2.07 -6.00
N GLY A 124 -7.49 -2.55 -5.54
CA GLY A 124 -7.29 -2.98 -4.16
C GLY A 124 -7.48 -1.85 -3.14
N CYS A 125 -7.04 -0.64 -3.46
CA CYS A 125 -7.23 0.54 -2.60
C CYS A 125 -8.70 0.98 -2.56
N ILE A 126 -9.34 1.05 -3.74
CA ILE A 126 -10.76 1.41 -3.88
C ILE A 126 -11.65 0.43 -3.10
N SER A 127 -11.34 -0.88 -3.16
CA SER A 127 -12.09 -1.91 -2.44
C SER A 127 -12.04 -1.72 -0.92
N GLN A 128 -10.93 -1.21 -0.37
CA GLN A 128 -10.79 -0.94 1.07
C GLN A 128 -11.47 0.37 1.49
N ALA A 129 -11.58 1.33 0.58
CA ALA A 129 -12.11 2.67 0.84
C ALA A 129 -13.65 2.73 0.95
N THR A 130 -14.37 1.66 0.60
CA THR A 130 -15.84 1.54 0.65
C THR A 130 -16.57 2.74 0.04
N PHE A 131 -16.11 3.17 -1.13
CA PHE A 131 -16.70 4.29 -1.86
C PHE A 131 -18.10 3.96 -2.38
N LYS A 132 -18.91 5.00 -2.60
CA LYS A 132 -20.18 4.87 -3.34
C LYS A 132 -19.89 4.49 -4.79
N ALA A 133 -20.78 3.70 -5.41
CA ALA A 133 -20.64 3.26 -6.80
C ALA A 133 -20.30 4.40 -7.77
N LYS A 134 -20.95 5.57 -7.62
CA LYS A 134 -20.64 6.76 -8.44
C LYS A 134 -19.16 7.16 -8.37
N THR A 135 -18.57 7.19 -7.18
CA THR A 135 -17.15 7.52 -7.00
C THR A 135 -16.27 6.46 -7.65
N ILE A 136 -16.56 5.18 -7.42
CA ILE A 136 -15.82 4.06 -8.04
C ILE A 136 -15.85 4.18 -9.57
N THR A 137 -17.02 4.44 -10.15
CA THR A 137 -17.16 4.62 -11.61
C THR A 137 -16.37 5.82 -12.10
N VAL A 138 -16.45 6.97 -11.43
CA VAL A 138 -15.66 8.15 -11.79
C VAL A 138 -14.17 7.82 -11.76
N MET A 139 -13.71 7.12 -10.73
CA MET A 139 -12.30 6.77 -10.60
C MET A 139 -11.83 5.81 -11.71
N ALA A 140 -12.63 4.78 -11.99
CA ALA A 140 -12.35 3.85 -13.08
C ALA A 140 -12.31 4.54 -14.45
N VAL A 141 -13.18 5.53 -14.67
CA VAL A 141 -13.20 6.33 -15.91
C VAL A 141 -11.95 7.18 -16.03
N PHE A 142 -11.52 7.87 -14.96
CA PHE A 142 -10.26 8.62 -14.97
C PHE A 142 -9.08 7.70 -15.26
N PHE A 143 -8.97 6.57 -14.55
CA PHE A 143 -7.92 5.59 -14.79
C PHE A 143 -7.88 5.10 -16.25
N ALA A 144 -9.04 4.76 -16.83
CA ALA A 144 -9.11 4.21 -18.18
C ALA A 144 -8.87 5.23 -19.30
N LEU A 145 -9.31 6.48 -19.12
CA LEU A 145 -9.27 7.50 -20.17
C LEU A 145 -8.02 8.38 -20.15
N THR A 146 -7.33 8.49 -19.01
CA THR A 146 -6.20 9.41 -18.89
C THR A 146 -5.08 9.11 -19.89
N THR A 147 -4.64 7.86 -20.00
CA THR A 147 -3.57 7.47 -20.94
C THR A 147 -3.99 7.65 -22.40
N PRO A 148 -5.16 7.16 -22.87
CA PRO A 148 -5.63 7.43 -24.24
C PRO A 148 -5.78 8.91 -24.57
N ILE A 149 -6.26 9.73 -23.63
CA ILE A 149 -6.35 11.18 -23.82
C ILE A 149 -4.94 11.78 -23.95
N GLY A 150 -3.99 11.37 -23.11
CA GLY A 150 -2.59 11.77 -23.22
C GLY A 150 -2.00 11.43 -24.59
N VAL A 151 -2.24 10.21 -25.09
CA VAL A 151 -1.80 9.77 -26.44
C VAL A 151 -2.44 10.62 -27.53
N ALA A 152 -3.74 10.91 -27.45
CA ALA A 152 -4.42 11.76 -28.42
C ALA A 152 -3.86 13.19 -28.43
N ILE A 153 -3.54 13.74 -27.26
CA ILE A 153 -2.89 15.05 -27.14
C ILE A 153 -1.49 14.99 -27.77
N GLY A 154 -0.68 13.99 -27.43
CA GLY A 154 0.66 13.78 -27.99
C GLY A 154 0.65 13.71 -29.52
N LEU A 155 -0.29 12.94 -30.09
CA LEU A 155 -0.51 12.87 -31.54
C LEU A 155 -0.93 14.22 -32.16
N GLY A 156 -1.74 15.00 -31.44
CA GLY A 156 -2.20 16.30 -31.92
C GLY A 156 -1.10 17.36 -31.97
N ILE A 157 -0.13 17.28 -31.04
CA ILE A 157 0.99 18.23 -30.94
C ILE A 157 2.28 17.74 -31.59
N SER A 158 2.32 16.51 -32.10
CA SER A 158 3.57 15.88 -32.59
C SER A 158 4.30 16.70 -33.66
N ASN A 159 3.56 17.44 -34.50
CA ASN A 159 4.16 18.29 -35.55
C ASN A 159 4.92 19.52 -35.02
N ILE A 160 4.64 19.96 -33.78
CA ILE A 160 5.23 21.15 -33.17
C ILE A 160 6.04 20.83 -31.90
N TYR A 161 5.86 19.64 -31.34
CA TYR A 161 6.52 19.17 -30.14
C TYR A 161 7.72 18.31 -30.52
N ASP A 162 8.92 18.83 -30.25
CA ASP A 162 10.16 18.05 -30.35
C ASP A 162 10.46 17.39 -29.00
N GLU A 163 10.25 16.08 -28.92
CA GLU A 163 10.54 15.25 -27.74
C GLU A 163 12.02 15.29 -27.32
N ASN A 164 12.93 15.66 -28.24
CA ASN A 164 14.37 15.74 -27.98
C ASN A 164 14.82 17.15 -27.56
N SER A 165 13.92 18.13 -27.53
CA SER A 165 14.24 19.49 -27.11
C SER A 165 14.56 19.56 -25.62
N THR A 166 15.58 20.35 -25.25
CA THR A 166 15.99 20.55 -23.86
C THR A 166 14.82 20.99 -22.96
N THR A 167 13.94 21.86 -23.45
CA THR A 167 12.78 22.31 -22.68
C THR A 167 11.77 21.18 -22.46
N ALA A 168 11.53 20.34 -23.46
CA ALA A 168 10.63 19.20 -23.36
C ALA A 168 11.13 18.20 -22.30
N LEU A 169 12.42 17.84 -22.37
CA LEU A 169 13.07 16.92 -21.43
C LEU A 169 13.09 17.47 -20.00
N ILE A 170 13.30 18.78 -19.79
CA ILE A 170 13.27 19.38 -18.46
C ILE A 170 11.84 19.31 -17.88
N VAL A 171 10.84 19.68 -18.66
CA VAL A 171 9.44 19.67 -18.21
C VAL A 171 9.00 18.24 -17.90
N GLU A 172 9.24 17.30 -18.82
CA GLU A 172 8.96 15.87 -18.61
C GLU A 172 9.68 15.33 -17.38
N GLY A 173 10.97 15.64 -17.21
CA GLY A 173 11.75 15.23 -16.04
C GLY A 173 11.21 15.76 -14.71
N ILE A 174 10.75 17.01 -14.65
CA ILE A 174 10.13 17.59 -13.45
C ILE A 174 8.82 16.87 -13.13
N PHE A 175 7.91 16.73 -14.10
CA PHE A 175 6.63 16.07 -13.85
C PHE A 175 6.80 14.58 -13.53
N ASN A 176 7.70 13.89 -14.21
CA ASN A 176 7.96 12.48 -13.98
C ASN A 176 8.62 12.24 -12.61
N SER A 177 9.59 13.09 -12.19
CA SER A 177 10.20 12.98 -10.87
C SER A 177 9.22 13.30 -9.73
N ALA A 178 8.38 14.33 -9.89
CA ALA A 178 7.33 14.65 -8.93
C ALA A 178 6.31 13.50 -8.80
N SER A 179 5.85 12.97 -9.94
CA SER A 179 4.91 11.86 -9.97
C SER A 179 5.50 10.57 -9.39
N ALA A 180 6.74 10.24 -9.75
CA ALA A 180 7.46 9.10 -9.19
C ALA A 180 7.63 9.23 -7.67
N GLY A 181 7.95 10.43 -7.16
CA GLY A 181 8.05 10.68 -5.72
C GLY A 181 6.76 10.34 -4.98
N ILE A 182 5.61 10.79 -5.51
CA ILE A 182 4.28 10.49 -4.95
C ILE A 182 4.04 8.97 -5.01
N LEU A 183 4.19 8.34 -6.16
CA LEU A 183 3.91 6.90 -6.32
C LEU A 183 4.83 6.01 -5.47
N VAL A 184 6.09 6.40 -5.29
CA VAL A 184 7.03 5.68 -4.39
C VAL A 184 6.61 5.83 -2.93
N TYR A 185 6.21 7.03 -2.50
CA TYR A 185 5.69 7.24 -1.15
C TYR A 185 4.42 6.39 -0.92
N MET A 186 3.46 6.47 -1.84
CA MET A 186 2.23 5.69 -1.78
C MET A 186 2.52 4.19 -1.70
N ALA A 187 3.40 3.68 -2.57
CA ALA A 187 3.76 2.28 -2.56
C ALA A 187 4.41 1.86 -1.24
N LEU A 188 5.47 2.55 -0.79
CA LEU A 188 6.23 2.12 0.37
C LEU A 188 5.51 2.35 1.70
N VAL A 189 4.94 3.53 1.89
CA VAL A 189 4.41 3.99 3.18
C VAL A 189 2.94 3.64 3.32
N ASP A 190 2.13 3.99 2.32
CA ASP A 190 0.67 3.86 2.45
C ASP A 190 0.13 2.48 2.09
N LEU A 191 0.83 1.72 1.26
CA LEU A 191 0.45 0.36 0.86
C LEU A 191 1.30 -0.69 1.56
N LEU A 192 2.58 -0.79 1.22
CA LEU A 192 3.45 -1.86 1.70
C LEU A 192 3.60 -1.83 3.23
N ALA A 193 3.93 -0.70 3.84
CA ALA A 193 4.08 -0.64 5.29
C ALA A 193 2.76 -0.92 6.02
N ALA A 194 1.63 -0.43 5.51
CA ALA A 194 0.32 -0.71 6.09
C ALA A 194 -0.06 -2.20 6.04
N ASP A 195 0.24 -2.88 4.94
CA ASP A 195 -0.04 -4.31 4.76
C ASP A 195 0.93 -5.20 5.55
N PHE A 196 2.22 -4.85 5.55
CA PHE A 196 3.26 -5.63 6.23
C PHE A 196 3.26 -5.45 7.75
N MET A 197 2.81 -4.29 8.24
CA MET A 197 2.61 -4.07 9.67
C MET A 197 1.26 -4.59 10.18
N ASN A 198 0.46 -5.24 9.34
CA ASN A 198 -0.80 -5.83 9.77
C ASN A 198 -0.57 -7.07 10.66
N PRO A 199 -1.17 -7.16 11.86
CA PRO A 199 -1.04 -8.31 12.73
C PRO A 199 -1.43 -9.65 12.07
N ARG A 200 -2.35 -9.64 11.10
CA ARG A 200 -2.73 -10.84 10.33
C ARG A 200 -1.57 -11.39 9.50
N LEU A 201 -0.74 -10.51 8.94
CA LEU A 201 0.45 -10.91 8.19
C LEU A 201 1.54 -11.41 9.13
N GLN A 202 1.84 -10.64 10.18
CA GLN A 202 2.94 -10.92 11.11
C GLN A 202 2.74 -12.22 11.92
N ASN A 203 1.49 -12.52 12.29
CA ASN A 203 1.17 -13.74 13.02
C ASN A 203 1.23 -15.01 12.14
N ASN A 204 1.25 -14.89 10.81
CA ASN A 204 1.23 -16.05 9.90
C ASN A 204 2.45 -16.10 8.99
N SER A 205 3.43 -16.97 9.31
CA SER A 205 4.68 -17.09 8.53
C SER A 205 4.47 -17.51 7.08
N ARG A 206 3.45 -18.34 6.80
CA ARG A 206 3.18 -18.76 5.42
C ARG A 206 2.68 -17.57 4.60
N LEU A 207 1.81 -16.75 5.18
CA LEU A 207 1.28 -15.55 4.53
C LEU A 207 2.38 -14.50 4.36
N GLN A 208 3.21 -14.28 5.39
CA GLN A 208 4.36 -13.39 5.33
C GLN A 208 5.33 -13.79 4.22
N PHE A 209 5.72 -15.07 4.14
CA PHE A 209 6.62 -15.53 3.07
C PHE A 209 5.98 -15.38 1.68
N GLY A 210 4.69 -15.74 1.54
CA GLY A 210 3.94 -15.57 0.28
C GLY A 210 3.85 -14.11 -0.16
N ALA A 211 3.60 -13.19 0.76
CA ALA A 211 3.55 -11.75 0.48
C ALA A 211 4.92 -11.20 0.05
N ASN A 212 5.99 -11.57 0.75
CA ASN A 212 7.35 -11.20 0.38
C ASN A 212 7.75 -11.72 -1.00
N PHE A 213 7.45 -12.99 -1.28
CA PHE A 213 7.72 -13.58 -2.60
C PHE A 213 6.95 -12.86 -3.71
N SER A 214 5.65 -12.61 -3.50
CA SER A 214 4.81 -11.91 -4.48
C SER A 214 5.28 -10.47 -4.72
N LEU A 215 5.72 -9.78 -3.66
CA LEU A 215 6.28 -8.43 -3.76
C LEU A 215 7.57 -8.41 -4.59
N LEU A 216 8.51 -9.31 -4.29
CA LEU A 216 9.77 -9.40 -5.04
C LEU A 216 9.53 -9.83 -6.50
N LEU A 217 8.58 -10.74 -6.73
CA LEU A 217 8.17 -11.14 -8.06
C LEU A 217 7.60 -9.96 -8.84
N GLY A 218 6.69 -9.18 -8.26
CA GLY A 218 6.11 -7.99 -8.88
C GLY A 218 7.17 -6.93 -9.20
N ALA A 219 8.08 -6.66 -8.26
CA ALA A 219 9.21 -5.74 -8.48
C ALA A 219 10.15 -6.24 -9.60
N GLY A 220 10.42 -7.54 -9.65
CA GLY A 220 11.19 -8.18 -10.72
C GLY A 220 10.51 -8.06 -12.08
N CYS A 221 9.21 -8.35 -12.17
CA CYS A 221 8.42 -8.21 -13.40
C CYS A 221 8.43 -6.77 -13.92
N MET A 222 8.20 -5.78 -13.05
CA MET A 222 8.25 -4.37 -13.44
C MET A 222 9.65 -3.94 -13.90
N SER A 223 10.72 -4.44 -13.26
CA SER A 223 12.09 -4.19 -13.72
C SER A 223 12.39 -4.81 -15.08
N LEU A 224 11.83 -5.99 -15.39
CA LEU A 224 11.99 -6.63 -16.70
C LEU A 224 11.25 -5.87 -17.80
N LEU A 225 10.02 -5.40 -17.52
CA LEU A 225 9.27 -4.54 -18.44
C LEU A 225 10.04 -3.26 -18.75
N ALA A 226 10.63 -2.62 -17.73
CA ALA A 226 11.42 -1.40 -17.91
C ALA A 226 12.71 -1.62 -18.71
N LYS A 227 13.33 -2.80 -18.66
CA LYS A 227 14.51 -3.13 -19.48
C LYS A 227 14.11 -3.46 -20.94
N TRP A 228 12.90 -3.93 -21.13
CA TRP A 228 12.41 -4.42 -22.42
C TRP A 228 11.80 -3.32 -23.29
N ALA A 229 11.15 -2.33 -22.67
CA ALA A 229 10.66 -1.11 -23.31
C ALA A 229 11.81 -0.19 -23.75
#